data_AF-A0A4R3VRF0-F1
#
_entry.id   AF-A0A4R3VRF0-F1
#
_cell.length_a   1.000
_cell.length_b   1.000
_cell.length_c   1.000
_cell.angle_alpha   90.00
_cell.angle_beta   90.00
_cell.angle_gamma   90.00
#
_symmetry.space_group_name_H-M   'P 1'
#
loop_
_entity.id
_entity.type
_entity.pdbx_description
1 polymer ?
#
loop_
_entity_poly.entity_id
_entity_poly.type
_entity_poly.pdbx_seq_one_letter_code
_entity_poly.pdbx_strand_id
1 'polypeptide(L)'
;MTAILYTVILFAVLLTACTTPSTPQDIIPDHESCNIRSQQLNEERVISIWTQADYSNSTDSLPVLYMADGGLKEEFPHIANSLEKLIREGKVKPHILVGIENTQRRRDLTGITQGDKDKEIAPVVGESK
;
A
#
# COMPACT_ATOMS: atom_id res chain seq x y z
N MET A 1 -37.67 -3.49 41.05
CA MET A 1 -36.38 -2.74 41.13
C MET A 1 -35.21 -3.54 40.58
N THR A 2 -35.00 -4.79 41.01
CA THR A 2 -33.90 -5.65 40.55
C THR A 2 -33.95 -5.99 39.06
N ALA A 3 -35.13 -6.30 38.50
CA ALA A 3 -35.27 -6.59 37.06
C ALA A 3 -34.88 -5.39 36.18
N ILE A 4 -35.30 -4.17 36.54
CA ILE A 4 -34.96 -2.93 35.84
C ILE A 4 -33.45 -2.68 35.86
N LEU A 5 -32.80 -2.99 37.00
CA LEU A 5 -31.35 -2.88 37.13
C LEU A 5 -30.62 -3.85 36.18
N TYR A 6 -31.10 -5.09 36.04
CA TYR A 6 -30.52 -6.05 35.09
C TYR A 6 -30.73 -5.64 33.63
N THR A 7 -31.89 -5.08 33.28
CA THR A 7 -32.15 -4.61 31.91
C THR A 7 -31.26 -3.41 31.55
N VAL A 8 -31.04 -2.49 32.49
CA VAL A 8 -30.14 -1.33 32.28
C VAL A 8 -28.69 -1.77 32.13
N ILE A 9 -28.24 -2.74 32.94
CA ILE A 9 -26.89 -3.31 32.82
C ILE A 9 -26.70 -4.04 31.48
N LEU A 10 -27.69 -4.82 31.04
CA LEU A 10 -27.64 -5.53 29.76
C LEU A 10 -27.60 -4.55 28.58
N PHE A 11 -28.37 -3.46 28.63
CA PHE A 11 -28.37 -2.43 27.60
C PHE A 11 -27.05 -1.64 27.55
N ALA A 12 -26.44 -1.36 28.70
CA ALA A 12 -25.12 -0.72 28.78
C ALA A 12 -23.99 -1.59 28.19
N VAL A 13 -24.05 -2.92 28.38
CA VAL A 13 -23.09 -3.88 27.80
C VAL A 13 -23.25 -4.01 26.28
N LEU A 14 -24.48 -3.93 25.76
CA LEU A 14 -24.74 -3.96 24.32
C LEU A 14 -24.23 -2.70 23.60
N LEU A 15 -24.22 -1.54 24.28
CA LEU A 15 -23.72 -0.29 23.72
C LEU A 15 -22.17 -0.22 23.62
N THR A 16 -21.44 -0.98 24.44
CA THR A 16 -19.96 -0.99 24.42
C THR A 16 -19.34 -2.03 23.49
N ALA A 17 -20.16 -2.93 22.90
CA ALA A 17 -19.69 -3.97 21.98
C ALA A 17 -19.43 -3.47 20.53
N CYS A 18 -19.81 -2.23 20.21
CA CYS A 18 -19.48 -1.58 18.94
C CYS A 18 -18.17 -0.78 19.06
N THR A 19 -17.03 -1.47 19.18
CA THR A 19 -15.75 -0.87 18.83
C THR A 19 -15.43 -1.24 17.39
N THR A 20 -15.38 -0.25 16.51
CA THR A 20 -14.85 -0.46 15.15
C THR A 20 -13.39 -0.91 15.29
N PRO A 21 -12.97 -2.05 14.70
CA PRO A 21 -11.56 -2.38 14.66
C PRO A 21 -10.83 -1.28 13.89
N SER A 22 -10.01 -0.48 14.58
CA SER A 22 -9.05 0.39 13.91
C SER A 22 -7.99 -0.51 13.31
N THR A 23 -8.00 -0.67 11.99
CA THR A 23 -6.89 -1.32 11.29
C THR A 23 -5.62 -0.55 11.65
N PRO A 24 -4.57 -1.20 12.21
CA PRO A 24 -3.31 -0.53 12.46
C PRO A 24 -2.82 0.04 11.13
N GLN A 25 -2.78 1.37 11.02
CA GLN A 25 -2.23 2.02 9.85
C GLN A 25 -0.73 2.06 10.02
N ASP A 26 -0.01 1.39 9.13
CA ASP A 26 1.45 1.38 9.18
C ASP A 26 1.97 2.81 9.12
N ILE A 27 2.95 3.10 9.98
CA ILE A 27 3.66 4.38 9.95
C ILE A 27 4.35 4.45 8.59
N ILE A 28 4.10 5.49 7.82
CA ILE A 28 4.77 5.68 6.54
C ILE A 28 6.20 6.13 6.84
N PRO A 29 7.24 5.36 6.48
CA PRO A 29 8.62 5.78 6.68
C PRO A 29 8.94 7.00 5.83
N ASP A 30 9.98 7.74 6.20
CA ASP A 30 10.44 8.89 5.42
C ASP A 30 10.80 8.45 4.00
N HIS A 31 10.28 9.17 3.01
CA HIS A 31 10.36 8.80 1.60
C HIS A 31 10.22 10.03 0.72
N GLU A 32 10.75 9.94 -0.49
CA GLU A 32 10.50 10.91 -1.54
C GLU A 32 9.28 10.48 -2.37
N SER A 33 8.51 11.45 -2.86
CA SER A 33 7.41 11.21 -3.78
C SER A 33 7.53 12.15 -4.96
N CYS A 34 7.37 11.61 -6.17
CA CYS A 34 7.42 12.40 -7.39
C CYS A 34 6.38 11.92 -8.42
N ASN A 35 6.01 12.83 -9.31
CA ASN A 35 5.12 12.53 -10.42
C ASN A 35 5.92 12.39 -11.71
N ILE A 36 5.59 11.35 -12.48
CA ILE A 36 6.16 11.09 -13.80
C ILE A 36 5.03 11.09 -14.83
N ARG A 37 5.19 11.87 -15.90
CA ARG A 37 4.32 11.77 -17.08
C ARG A 37 4.74 10.55 -17.91
N SER A 38 3.94 9.49 -17.88
CA SER A 38 4.18 8.30 -18.71
C SER A 38 3.76 8.57 -20.15
N GLN A 39 4.70 8.46 -21.09
CA GLN A 39 4.41 8.57 -22.52
C GLN A 39 3.65 7.35 -23.05
N GLN A 40 3.98 6.15 -22.57
CA GLN A 40 3.36 4.89 -22.99
C GLN A 40 1.89 4.83 -22.56
N LEU A 41 1.59 5.19 -21.32
CA LEU A 41 0.24 5.18 -20.76
C LEU A 41 -0.52 6.49 -21.00
N ASN A 42 0.17 7.54 -21.45
CA ASN A 42 -0.36 8.90 -21.63
C ASN A 42 -1.09 9.46 -20.39
N GLU A 43 -0.56 9.16 -19.20
CA GLU A 43 -1.09 9.61 -17.91
C GLU A 43 0.04 9.97 -16.94
N GLU A 44 -0.31 10.64 -15.85
CA GLU A 44 0.62 10.93 -14.75
C GLU A 44 0.64 9.76 -13.77
N ARG A 45 1.83 9.40 -13.28
CA ARG A 45 2.05 8.33 -12.31
C ARG A 45 2.75 8.89 -11.08
N VAL A 46 2.28 8.50 -9.90
CA VAL A 46 2.91 8.82 -8.62
C VAL A 46 3.90 7.70 -8.28
N ILE A 47 5.12 8.08 -7.96
CA ILE A 47 6.21 7.18 -7.58
C ILE A 47 6.66 7.54 -6.17
N SER A 48 6.74 6.53 -5.31
CA SER A 48 7.28 6.66 -3.96
C SER A 48 8.65 5.98 -3.87
N ILE A 49 9.64 6.67 -3.31
CA ILE A 49 11.03 6.20 -3.25
C ILE A 49 11.46 6.20 -1.79
N TRP A 50 11.76 5.02 -1.27
CA TRP A 50 12.32 4.86 0.07
C TRP A 50 13.79 4.44 -0.01
N THR A 51 14.62 5.10 0.79
CA THR A 51 16.03 4.80 0.99
C THR A 51 16.34 4.74 2.48
N GLN A 52 17.45 4.10 2.84
CA GLN A 52 17.94 4.14 4.21
C GLN A 52 18.32 5.58 4.61
N ALA A 53 18.19 5.92 5.89
CA ALA A 53 18.43 7.27 6.41
C ALA A 53 19.78 7.86 6.00
N ASP A 54 20.84 7.04 5.95
CA ASP A 54 22.20 7.50 5.64
C ASP A 54 22.57 7.41 4.15
N TYR A 55 21.65 6.98 3.28
CA TYR A 55 21.94 6.75 1.87
C TYR A 55 22.37 8.04 1.14
N SER A 56 21.81 9.19 1.50
CA SER A 56 22.17 10.50 0.92
C SER A 56 23.64 10.89 1.14
N ASN A 57 24.29 10.31 2.15
CA ASN A 57 25.70 10.53 2.46
C ASN A 57 26.61 9.43 1.87
N SER A 58 26.05 8.43 1.19
CA SER A 58 26.78 7.33 0.57
C SER A 58 27.04 7.58 -0.91
N THR A 59 28.07 6.89 -1.44
CA THR A 59 28.33 6.77 -2.89
C THR A 59 28.09 5.35 -3.40
N ASP A 60 27.59 4.46 -2.52
CA ASP A 60 27.33 3.09 -2.86
C ASP A 60 26.19 2.97 -3.87
N SER A 61 26.37 2.10 -4.86
CA SER A 61 25.29 1.71 -5.75
C SER A 61 24.47 0.59 -5.12
N LEU A 62 23.23 0.90 -4.77
CA LEU A 62 22.31 -0.09 -4.21
C LEU A 62 21.38 -0.67 -5.29
N PRO A 63 21.02 -1.97 -5.18
CA PRO A 63 19.97 -2.54 -6.01
C PRO A 63 18.63 -1.84 -5.76
N VAL A 64 17.85 -1.70 -6.83
CA VAL A 64 16.50 -1.10 -6.79
C VAL A 64 15.45 -2.21 -6.83
N LEU A 65 14.60 -2.25 -5.80
CA LEU A 65 13.42 -3.10 -5.73
C LEU A 65 12.21 -2.29 -6.21
N TYR A 66 11.72 -2.60 -7.41
CA TYR A 66 10.49 -2.01 -7.94
C TYR A 66 9.28 -2.80 -7.46
N MET A 67 8.24 -2.09 -7.03
CA MET A 67 7.01 -2.66 -6.50
C MET A 67 5.79 -2.04 -7.19
N ALA A 68 5.03 -2.88 -7.89
CA ALA A 68 3.66 -2.58 -8.28
C ALA A 68 2.75 -2.62 -7.05
N ASP A 69 1.58 -1.98 -7.10
CA ASP A 69 0.74 -1.74 -5.90
C ASP A 69 1.51 -0.95 -4.81
N GLY A 70 2.37 -0.02 -5.24
CA GLY A 70 3.32 0.69 -4.40
C GLY A 70 2.93 2.12 -4.04
N GLY A 71 1.64 2.45 -4.01
CA GLY A 71 1.12 3.71 -3.50
C GLY A 71 1.10 3.78 -1.97
N LEU A 72 0.98 5.01 -1.44
CA LEU A 72 0.95 5.23 0.02
C LEU A 72 -0.30 4.67 0.71
N LYS A 73 -1.37 4.46 -0.06
CA LYS A 73 -2.62 3.81 0.40
C LYS A 73 -2.67 2.32 0.01
N GLU A 74 -1.58 1.80 -0.52
CA GLU A 74 -1.41 0.42 -0.97
C GLU A 74 -0.34 -0.25 -0.08
N GLU A 75 0.57 -1.04 -0.65
CA GLU A 75 1.49 -1.87 0.12
C GLU A 75 2.80 -1.14 0.51
N PHE A 76 3.03 0.08 0.02
CA PHE A 76 4.31 0.77 0.22
C PHE A 76 4.70 0.96 1.69
N PRO A 77 3.83 1.46 2.58
CA PRO A 77 4.20 1.64 3.98
C PRO A 77 4.60 0.32 4.65
N HIS A 78 3.86 -0.76 4.36
CA HIS A 78 4.10 -2.07 4.95
C HIS A 78 5.44 -2.68 4.52
N ILE A 79 5.72 -2.63 3.21
CA ILE A 79 6.92 -3.20 2.62
C ILE A 79 8.15 -2.37 2.98
N ALA A 80 8.06 -1.05 3.01
CA ALA A 80 9.18 -0.19 3.40
C ALA A 80 9.60 -0.45 4.86
N ASN A 81 8.64 -0.52 5.79
CA ASN A 81 8.92 -0.86 7.20
C ASN A 81 9.53 -2.26 7.36
N SER A 82 9.00 -3.24 6.61
CA SER A 82 9.51 -4.61 6.63
C SER A 82 10.94 -4.69 6.11
N LEU A 83 11.22 -3.99 5.00
CA LEU A 83 12.53 -3.94 4.39
C LEU A 83 13.55 -3.24 5.30
N GLU A 84 13.20 -2.11 5.90
CA GLU A 84 14.03 -1.41 6.89
C GLU A 84 14.40 -2.34 8.05
N LYS A 85 13.41 -3.04 8.61
CA LYS A 85 13.62 -3.99 9.70
C LYS A 85 14.57 -5.11 9.30
N LEU A 86 14.35 -5.75 8.15
CA LEU A 86 15.18 -6.87 7.68
C LEU A 86 16.62 -6.45 7.38
N ILE A 87 16.82 -5.23 6.87
CA ILE A 87 18.15 -4.65 6.64
C ILE A 87 18.85 -4.40 7.98
N ARG A 88 18.16 -3.78 8.94
CA ARG A 88 18.71 -3.54 10.28
C ARG A 88 19.06 -4.82 11.02
N GLU A 89 18.30 -5.89 10.80
CA GLU A 89 18.58 -7.24 11.33
C GLU A 89 19.67 -7.99 10.53
N GLY A 90 20.19 -7.42 9.45
CA GLY A 90 21.22 -8.04 8.60
C GLY A 90 20.71 -9.25 7.80
N LYS A 91 19.40 -9.45 7.68
CA LYS A 91 18.78 -10.57 6.97
C LYS A 91 18.69 -10.34 5.46
N VAL A 92 18.63 -9.08 5.05
CA VAL A 92 18.60 -8.66 3.65
C VAL A 92 19.64 -7.56 3.45
N LYS A 93 20.29 -7.54 2.28
CA LYS A 93 21.23 -6.47 1.93
C LYS A 93 20.50 -5.13 1.77
N PRO A 94 21.20 -3.99 1.88
CA PRO A 94 20.66 -2.69 1.50
C PRO A 94 20.05 -2.65 0.09
N HIS A 95 18.85 -2.08 -0.03
CA HIS A 95 18.13 -1.83 -1.30
C HIS A 95 17.47 -0.44 -1.26
N ILE A 96 17.20 0.11 -2.44
CA ILE A 96 16.26 1.22 -2.64
C ILE A 96 14.91 0.60 -2.99
N LEU A 97 13.82 1.06 -2.36
CA LEU A 97 12.46 0.62 -2.70
C LEU A 97 11.78 1.70 -3.53
N VAL A 98 11.25 1.31 -4.69
CA VAL A 98 10.47 2.19 -5.58
C VAL A 98 9.06 1.62 -5.72
N GLY A 99 8.09 2.29 -5.11
CA GLY A 99 6.67 2.00 -5.23
C GLY A 99 6.02 2.75 -6.39
N ILE A 100 5.19 2.05 -7.16
CA ILE A 100 4.42 2.62 -8.26
C ILE A 100 2.94 2.55 -7.87
N GLU A 101 2.32 3.71 -7.61
CA GLU A 101 0.90 3.79 -7.28
C GLU A 101 0.04 3.42 -8.49
N ASN A 102 -1.07 2.71 -8.25
CA ASN A 102 -2.02 2.41 -9.31
C ASN A 102 -2.89 3.61 -9.68
N THR A 103 -3.14 3.78 -10.98
CA THR A 103 -4.26 4.58 -11.47
C THR A 103 -5.45 3.66 -11.78
N GLN A 104 -5.22 2.59 -12.56
CA GLN A 104 -6.19 1.54 -12.86
C GLN A 104 -5.53 0.16 -12.78
N ARG A 105 -5.50 -0.41 -11.57
CA ARG A 105 -4.83 -1.69 -11.28
C ARG A 105 -5.23 -2.84 -12.21
N ARG A 106 -6.52 -2.96 -12.55
CA ARG A 106 -7.02 -4.04 -13.41
C ARG A 106 -6.60 -3.88 -14.88
N ARG A 107 -6.46 -2.65 -15.36
CA ARG A 107 -5.90 -2.40 -16.70
C ARG A 107 -4.42 -2.74 -16.75
N ASP A 108 -3.65 -2.33 -15.74
CA ASP A 108 -2.19 -2.37 -15.74
C ASP A 108 -1.60 -3.71 -15.32
N LEU A 109 -2.21 -4.40 -14.36
CA LEU A 109 -1.67 -5.61 -13.72
C LEU A 109 -2.46 -6.88 -14.08
N THR A 110 -3.23 -6.87 -15.17
CA THR A 110 -3.87 -8.08 -15.69
C THR A 110 -3.61 -8.24 -17.19
N GLY A 111 -3.64 -9.48 -17.66
CA GLY A 111 -3.53 -9.77 -19.08
C GLY A 111 -4.81 -9.39 -19.84
N ILE A 112 -4.70 -9.26 -21.16
CA ILE A 112 -5.84 -9.01 -22.05
C ILE A 112 -6.88 -10.12 -21.87
N THR A 113 -8.15 -9.75 -21.72
CA THR A 113 -9.28 -10.68 -21.63
C THR A 113 -10.28 -10.49 -22.76
N GLN A 114 -10.87 -11.60 -23.21
CA GLN A 114 -12.01 -11.63 -24.13
C GLN A 114 -13.30 -12.08 -23.44
N GLY A 115 -13.25 -12.36 -22.12
CA GLY A 115 -14.40 -12.80 -21.35
C GLY A 115 -15.32 -11.65 -20.99
N ASP A 116 -16.60 -11.74 -21.36
CA ASP A 116 -17.58 -10.68 -21.09
C ASP A 116 -17.75 -10.40 -19.59
N LYS A 117 -17.63 -11.44 -18.75
CA LYS A 117 -17.71 -11.31 -17.28
C LYS A 117 -16.57 -10.48 -16.68
N ASP A 118 -15.40 -10.49 -17.29
CA ASP A 118 -14.27 -9.73 -16.76
C ASP A 118 -14.47 -8.22 -17.01
N LYS A 119 -15.13 -7.87 -18.13
CA LYS A 119 -15.49 -6.49 -18.49
C LYS A 119 -16.59 -5.91 -17.58
N GLU A 120 -17.32 -6.75 -16.85
CA GLU A 120 -18.29 -6.29 -15.84
C GLU A 120 -17.61 -5.79 -14.55
N ILE A 121 -16.35 -6.19 -14.30
CA ILE A 121 -15.66 -5.99 -13.02
C ILE A 121 -14.90 -4.64 -12.98
N ALA A 122 -14.46 -4.12 -14.12
CA ALA A 122 -13.79 -2.82 -14.21
C ALA A 122 -13.98 -2.18 -15.59
N PRO A 123 -13.84 -0.84 -15.69
CA PRO A 123 -13.99 -0.12 -16.96
C PRO A 123 -13.06 -0.63 -18.07
N VAL A 124 -11.84 -1.03 -17.69
CA VAL A 124 -10.83 -1.62 -18.58
C VAL A 124 -10.11 -2.73 -17.82
N VAL A 125 -10.02 -3.92 -18.43
CA VAL A 125 -9.34 -5.10 -17.87
C VAL A 125 -8.36 -5.64 -18.90
N GLY A 126 -7.09 -5.70 -18.52
CA GLY A 126 -6.01 -5.83 -19.47
C GLY A 126 -5.93 -4.60 -20.39
N GLU A 127 -5.15 -4.69 -21.47
CA GLU A 127 -4.98 -3.61 -22.46
C GLU A 127 -4.08 -2.42 -22.03
N SER A 128 -3.25 -2.59 -20.99
CA SER A 128 -2.11 -1.68 -20.82
C SER A 128 -1.22 -1.73 -22.07
N LYS A 129 -0.89 -0.57 -22.62
CA LYS A 129 -0.15 -0.41 -23.90
C LYS A 129 1.35 -0.35 -23.69
#